data_AF-T0RSX8-F1
#
_entry.id   AF-T0RSX8-F1
#
_cell.length_a   1.000
_cell.length_b   1.000
_cell.length_c   1.000
_cell.angle_alpha   90.00
_cell.angle_beta   90.00
_cell.angle_gamma   90.00
#
_symmetry.space_group_name_H-M   'P 1'
#
loop_
_entity.id
_entity.type
_entity.pdbx_description
1 polymer ?
#
loop_
_entity_poly.entity_id
_entity_poly.type
_entity_poly.pdbx_seq_one_letter_code
_entity_poly.pdbx_strand_id
1 'polypeptide(L)'
;MLARASILCGRAAPRMAARAFSTEHSSFHANLPPLSITEAQELRAQVRNEQMRKEHFASKAEYPDASQGEKAIDADMANRKRVIYRSKQRGWLEVDLLLGRWASENVMSLTADELRQYEDILNRETIDIFNFISGKDTVPPEIDTPMMKRLQAYCKTSPLGKASLQGFLDNKKYMSN
;
A
#
# COMPACT_ATOMS: atom_id res chain seq x y z
N MET A 1 13.59 -88.69 21.62
CA MET A 1 14.91 -88.09 21.91
C MET A 1 15.01 -86.79 21.12
N LEU A 2 15.41 -85.73 21.81
CA LEU A 2 15.37 -84.32 21.40
C LEU A 2 15.95 -84.01 20.00
N ALA A 3 15.27 -83.14 19.26
CA ALA A 3 15.91 -82.26 18.28
C ALA A 3 15.53 -80.81 18.61
N ARG A 4 16.56 -80.05 19.02
CA ARG A 4 16.51 -78.65 19.45
C ARG A 4 16.54 -77.71 18.24
N ALA A 5 15.99 -76.53 18.48
CA ALA A 5 15.80 -75.38 17.60
C ALA A 5 16.98 -74.97 16.70
N SER A 6 16.64 -74.35 15.57
CA SER A 6 17.45 -73.28 14.96
C SER A 6 16.51 -72.31 14.24
N ILE A 7 16.23 -71.19 14.91
CA ILE A 7 15.53 -70.03 14.37
C ILE A 7 16.53 -69.31 13.46
N LEU A 8 16.34 -69.37 12.14
CA LEU A 8 17.06 -68.50 11.22
C LEU A 8 16.43 -67.10 11.27
N CYS A 9 17.13 -66.18 11.94
CA CYS A 9 16.87 -64.75 11.91
C CYS A 9 17.22 -64.21 10.50
N GLY A 10 16.22 -64.05 9.65
CA GLY A 10 16.36 -63.33 8.38
C GLY A 10 16.31 -61.82 8.62
N ARG A 11 17.47 -61.17 8.72
CA ARG A 11 17.59 -59.70 8.68
C ARG A 11 17.30 -59.22 7.26
N ALA A 12 16.05 -58.82 6.98
CA ALA A 12 15.74 -58.02 5.81
C ALA A 12 16.07 -56.54 6.10
N ALA A 13 17.04 -55.98 5.38
CA ALA A 13 17.35 -54.56 5.43
C ALA A 13 16.16 -53.71 4.94
N PRO A 14 15.83 -52.57 5.57
CA PRO A 14 14.83 -51.66 5.02
C PRO A 14 15.38 -51.06 3.72
N ARG A 15 14.70 -51.31 2.60
CA ARG A 15 14.90 -50.54 1.37
C ARG A 15 14.56 -49.09 1.66
N MET A 16 15.56 -48.25 1.92
CA MET A 16 15.40 -46.80 1.82
C MET A 16 15.10 -46.46 0.37
N ALA A 17 13.82 -46.27 0.05
CA ALA A 17 13.43 -45.57 -1.16
C ALA A 17 13.94 -44.13 -1.01
N ALA A 18 15.03 -43.81 -1.70
CA ALA A 18 15.45 -42.43 -1.90
C ALA A 18 14.28 -41.71 -2.59
N ARG A 19 13.54 -40.88 -1.84
CA ARG A 19 12.60 -39.94 -2.43
C ARG A 19 13.43 -38.95 -3.22
N ALA A 20 13.45 -39.11 -4.54
CA ALA A 20 13.91 -38.07 -5.44
C ALA A 20 13.09 -36.82 -5.14
N PHE A 21 13.77 -35.75 -4.71
CA PHE A 21 13.17 -34.43 -4.57
C PHE A 21 12.94 -33.88 -5.98
N SER A 22 11.89 -34.36 -6.65
CA SER A 22 11.41 -33.71 -7.86
C SER A 22 10.59 -32.50 -7.44
N THR A 23 11.11 -31.32 -7.73
CA THR A 23 10.29 -30.10 -7.85
C THR A 23 9.42 -30.21 -9.09
N GLU A 24 8.44 -31.12 -9.04
CA GLU A 24 7.25 -30.97 -9.87
C GLU A 24 6.53 -29.74 -9.31
N HIS A 25 6.52 -28.66 -10.09
CA HIS A 25 5.72 -27.48 -9.82
C HIS A 25 4.24 -27.89 -10.00
N SER A 26 3.72 -28.67 -9.06
CA SER A 26 2.29 -28.90 -8.89
C SER A 26 1.70 -27.52 -8.58
N SER A 27 1.23 -26.87 -9.64
CA SER A 27 0.46 -25.64 -9.61
C SER A 27 -0.64 -25.80 -8.57
N PHE A 28 -0.39 -25.29 -7.37
CA PHE A 28 -1.35 -25.27 -6.25
C PHE A 28 -2.68 -24.62 -6.69
N HIS A 29 -2.61 -23.78 -7.73
CA HIS A 29 -3.74 -23.13 -8.40
C HIS A 29 -4.63 -24.03 -9.28
N ALA A 30 -4.18 -25.21 -9.71
CA ALA A 30 -4.95 -26.03 -10.65
C ALA A 30 -6.18 -26.71 -10.01
N ASN A 31 -6.24 -26.80 -8.69
CA ASN A 31 -7.30 -27.49 -7.94
C ASN A 31 -8.07 -26.59 -6.96
N LEU A 32 -7.82 -25.27 -6.93
CA LEU A 32 -8.66 -24.37 -6.14
C LEU A 32 -9.94 -24.06 -6.94
N PRO A 33 -11.14 -24.19 -6.34
CA PRO A 33 -12.33 -23.60 -6.94
C PRO A 33 -12.04 -22.12 -7.17
N PRO A 34 -12.48 -21.53 -8.31
CA PRO A 34 -12.29 -20.10 -8.53
C PRO A 34 -12.86 -19.38 -7.32
N LEU A 35 -12.06 -18.51 -6.71
CA LEU A 35 -12.49 -17.59 -5.65
C LEU A 35 -13.51 -16.62 -6.24
N SER A 36 -14.68 -17.15 -6.56
CA SER A 36 -15.84 -16.44 -7.06
C SER A 36 -16.55 -15.94 -5.83
N ILE A 37 -16.23 -14.71 -5.45
CA ILE A 37 -17.01 -13.99 -4.46
C ILE A 37 -18.44 -13.99 -4.99
N THR A 38 -19.41 -14.45 -4.19
CA THR A 38 -20.81 -14.37 -4.62
C THR A 38 -21.21 -12.91 -4.72
N GLU A 39 -22.09 -12.56 -5.65
CA GLU A 39 -22.58 -11.18 -5.83
C GLU A 39 -23.08 -10.56 -4.50
N ALA A 40 -23.75 -11.36 -3.66
CA ALA A 40 -24.17 -10.95 -2.33
C ALA A 40 -23.00 -10.64 -1.37
N GLN A 41 -21.88 -11.34 -1.48
CA GLN A 41 -20.67 -11.07 -0.71
C GLN A 41 -19.95 -9.80 -1.23
N GLU A 42 -19.92 -9.57 -2.55
CA GLU A 42 -19.37 -8.35 -3.16
C GLU A 42 -20.14 -7.12 -2.70
N LEU A 43 -21.48 -7.15 -2.75
CA LEU A 43 -22.33 -6.06 -2.29
C LEU A 43 -22.12 -5.75 -0.80
N ARG A 44 -22.01 -6.78 0.05
CA ARG A 44 -21.71 -6.59 1.48
C ARG A 44 -20.35 -5.92 1.70
N ALA A 45 -19.34 -6.31 0.92
CA ALA A 45 -18.01 -5.70 0.98
C ALA A 45 -18.04 -4.24 0.51
N GLN A 46 -18.76 -3.93 -0.57
CA GLN A 46 -18.92 -2.57 -1.08
C GLN A 46 -19.64 -1.66 -0.06
N VAL A 47 -20.78 -2.09 0.48
CA VAL A 47 -21.53 -1.34 1.49
C VAL A 47 -20.68 -1.11 2.74
N ARG A 48 -19.95 -2.12 3.19
CA ARG A 48 -19.01 -1.98 4.31
C ARG A 48 -17.91 -0.96 4.02
N ASN A 49 -17.30 -1.02 2.83
CA ASN A 49 -16.25 -0.08 2.42
C ASN A 49 -16.77 1.35 2.34
N GLU A 50 -17.96 1.55 1.77
CA GLU A 50 -18.62 2.85 1.72
C GLU A 50 -18.91 3.39 3.12
N GLN A 51 -19.39 2.54 4.03
CA GLN A 51 -19.65 2.93 5.41
C GLN A 51 -18.37 3.34 6.14
N MET A 52 -17.31 2.53 6.07
CA MET A 52 -16.01 2.85 6.67
C MET A 52 -15.45 4.17 6.12
N ARG A 53 -15.62 4.43 4.82
CA ARG A 53 -15.24 5.70 4.21
C ARG A 53 -16.06 6.86 4.75
N LYS A 54 -17.39 6.73 4.84
CA LYS A 54 -18.29 7.76 5.41
C LYS A 54 -17.91 8.11 6.85
N GLU A 55 -17.66 7.11 7.67
CA GLU A 55 -17.22 7.29 9.07
C GLU A 55 -15.87 8.04 9.14
N HIS A 56 -14.89 7.63 8.32
CA HIS A 56 -13.61 8.32 8.23
C HIS A 56 -13.74 9.78 7.77
N PHE A 57 -14.66 10.09 6.86
CA PHE A 57 -14.93 11.48 6.46
C PHE A 57 -15.62 12.29 7.56
N ALA A 58 -16.51 11.68 8.32
CA ALA A 58 -17.28 12.32 9.38
C ALA A 58 -16.44 12.64 10.63
N SER A 59 -15.45 11.81 10.97
CA SER A 59 -14.67 11.91 12.22
C SER A 59 -13.66 13.08 12.27
N LYS A 60 -13.73 14.05 11.35
CA LYS A 60 -12.70 15.10 11.20
C LYS A 60 -12.58 16.07 12.38
N ALA A 61 -13.55 16.13 13.29
CA ALA A 61 -13.73 17.29 14.17
C ALA A 61 -13.69 17.01 15.69
N GLU A 62 -13.76 15.76 16.14
CA GLU A 62 -13.88 15.45 17.57
C GLU A 62 -12.73 14.55 18.03
N TYR A 63 -11.82 15.13 18.82
CA TYR A 63 -10.71 14.44 19.47
C TYR A 63 -10.85 14.63 20.98
N PRO A 64 -10.64 13.59 21.81
CA PRO A 64 -10.73 13.72 23.26
C PRO A 64 -9.77 14.78 23.80
N ASP A 65 -10.21 15.59 24.77
CA ASP A 65 -9.38 16.65 25.38
C ASP A 65 -8.04 16.14 25.91
N ALA A 66 -8.02 14.90 26.41
CA ALA A 66 -6.80 14.25 26.90
C ALA A 66 -5.73 14.02 25.80
N SER A 67 -6.11 14.06 24.53
CA SER A 67 -5.19 13.92 23.38
C SER A 67 -4.69 15.27 22.84
N GLN A 68 -5.21 16.39 23.34
CA GLN A 68 -4.79 17.72 22.93
C GLN A 68 -3.52 18.13 23.68
N GLY A 69 -2.51 18.61 22.95
CA GLY A 69 -1.29 19.12 23.57
C GLY A 69 -1.50 20.49 24.22
N GLU A 70 -0.53 20.96 25.02
CA GLU A 70 -0.58 22.27 25.70
C GLU A 70 -0.64 23.47 24.74
N LYS A 71 -0.27 23.28 23.47
CA LYS A 71 -0.23 24.35 22.46
C LYS A 71 -1.53 24.38 21.66
N ALA A 72 -2.24 25.51 21.75
CA ALA A 72 -3.31 25.83 20.82
C ALA A 72 -2.73 26.02 19.40
N ILE A 73 -3.11 25.14 18.49
CA ILE A 73 -2.77 25.24 17.06
C ILE A 73 -4.00 25.75 16.33
N ASP A 74 -3.80 26.72 15.44
CA ASP A 74 -4.86 27.16 14.53
C ASP A 74 -5.42 26.00 13.70
N ALA A 75 -6.74 25.96 13.52
CA ALA A 75 -7.43 24.84 12.90
C ALA A 75 -7.01 24.65 11.42
N ASP A 76 -6.75 25.74 10.68
CA ASP A 76 -6.27 25.65 9.29
C ASP A 76 -4.84 25.08 9.25
N MET A 77 -3.96 25.58 10.12
CA MET A 77 -2.60 25.07 10.23
C MET A 77 -2.57 23.58 10.60
N ALA A 78 -3.44 23.15 11.52
CA ALA A 78 -3.58 21.73 11.89
C ALA A 78 -4.06 20.90 10.69
N ASN A 79 -5.02 21.40 9.92
CA ASN A 79 -5.51 20.72 8.73
C ASN A 79 -4.42 20.57 7.66
N ARG A 80 -3.66 21.63 7.37
CA ARG A 80 -2.55 21.58 6.40
C ARG A 80 -1.48 20.56 6.79
N LYS A 81 -1.10 20.50 8.07
CA LYS A 81 -0.16 19.50 8.59
C LYS A 81 -0.69 18.08 8.39
N ARG A 82 -1.98 17.87 8.67
CA ARG A 82 -2.64 16.59 8.46
C ARG A 82 -2.68 16.19 6.99
N VAL A 83 -2.97 17.12 6.09
CA VAL A 83 -2.95 16.91 4.64
C VAL A 83 -1.56 16.47 4.17
N ILE A 84 -0.50 17.16 4.59
CA ILE A 84 0.88 16.78 4.27
C ILE A 84 1.22 15.38 4.81
N TYR A 85 0.79 15.08 6.03
CA TYR A 85 1.00 13.76 6.62
C TYR A 85 0.28 12.66 5.82
N ARG A 86 -0.99 12.87 5.45
CA ARG A 86 -1.76 11.94 4.61
C ARG A 86 -1.09 11.70 3.25
N SER A 87 -0.46 12.71 2.66
CA SER A 87 0.28 12.56 1.39
C SER A 87 1.53 11.69 1.50
N LYS A 88 2.07 11.48 2.71
CA LYS A 88 3.29 10.71 2.97
C LYS A 88 3.02 9.27 3.43
N GLN A 89 1.78 8.93 3.76
CA GLN A 89 1.42 7.70 4.48
C GLN A 89 0.32 6.93 3.74
N ARG A 90 0.57 6.56 2.47
CA ARG A 90 -0.40 5.83 1.64
C ARG A 90 -0.02 4.37 1.40
N GLY A 91 1.22 3.98 1.73
CA GLY A 91 1.70 2.60 1.69
C GLY A 91 2.36 2.20 0.37
N TRP A 92 2.36 3.09 -0.63
CA TRP A 92 3.09 2.93 -1.89
C TRP A 92 4.19 3.97 -1.93
N LEU A 93 5.44 3.51 -1.84
CA LEU A 93 6.60 4.38 -1.73
C LEU A 93 6.70 5.37 -2.90
N GLU A 94 6.35 4.97 -4.13
CA GLU A 94 6.40 5.87 -5.29
C GLU A 94 5.44 7.04 -5.13
N VAL A 95 4.20 6.76 -4.71
CA VAL A 95 3.15 7.77 -4.52
C VAL A 95 3.49 8.66 -3.33
N ASP A 96 3.98 8.06 -2.24
CA ASP A 96 4.37 8.77 -1.02
C ASP A 96 5.54 9.73 -1.28
N LEU A 97 6.52 9.35 -2.10
CA LEU A 97 7.62 10.23 -2.48
C LEU A 97 7.16 11.37 -3.40
N LEU A 98 6.34 11.08 -4.41
CA LEU A 98 5.85 12.09 -5.35
C LEU A 98 4.94 13.10 -4.65
N LEU A 99 3.87 12.63 -4.01
CA LEU A 99 2.89 13.49 -3.34
C LEU A 99 3.45 14.09 -2.06
N GLY A 100 4.21 13.33 -1.28
CA GLY A 100 4.76 13.80 -0.01
C GLY A 100 5.76 14.94 -0.19
N ARG A 101 6.60 14.89 -1.24
CA ARG A 101 7.50 15.99 -1.57
C ARG A 101 6.73 17.21 -2.06
N TRP A 102 5.85 17.03 -3.04
CA TRP A 102 5.02 18.11 -3.56
C TRP A 102 4.23 18.81 -2.45
N ALA A 103 3.62 18.02 -1.56
CA ALA A 103 2.81 18.52 -0.46
C ALA A 103 3.65 19.33 0.54
N SER A 104 4.86 18.85 0.87
CA SER A 104 5.75 19.54 1.81
C SER A 104 6.17 20.92 1.30
N GLU A 105 6.31 21.07 -0.03
CA GLU A 105 6.74 22.32 -0.67
C GLU A 105 5.57 23.29 -0.92
N ASN A 106 4.37 22.78 -1.21
CA ASN A 106 3.26 23.60 -1.73
C ASN A 106 2.07 23.76 -0.76
N VAL A 107 1.76 22.77 0.10
CA VAL A 107 0.50 22.79 0.89
C VAL A 107 0.41 23.98 1.84
N MET A 108 1.54 24.51 2.32
CA MET A 108 1.53 25.67 3.20
C MET A 108 1.19 26.99 2.50
N SER A 109 1.36 27.07 1.17
CA SER A 109 1.06 28.29 0.38
C SER A 109 -0.26 28.22 -0.39
N LEU A 110 -0.96 27.08 -0.36
CA LEU A 110 -2.24 26.92 -1.06
C LEU A 110 -3.33 27.82 -0.49
N THR A 111 -4.21 28.31 -1.36
CA THR A 111 -5.49 28.92 -0.96
C THR A 111 -6.46 27.87 -0.41
N ALA A 112 -7.53 28.31 0.27
CA ALA A 112 -8.52 27.39 0.83
C ALA A 112 -9.19 26.52 -0.25
N ASP A 113 -9.50 27.10 -1.41
CA ASP A 113 -10.11 26.38 -2.54
C ASP A 113 -9.15 25.34 -3.15
N GLU A 114 -7.88 25.69 -3.29
CA GLU A 114 -6.84 24.77 -3.77
C GLU A 114 -6.58 23.64 -2.79
N LEU A 115 -6.58 23.94 -1.48
CA LEU A 115 -6.44 22.94 -0.43
C LEU A 115 -7.62 21.95 -0.46
N ARG A 116 -8.85 22.46 -0.65
CA ARG A 116 -10.05 21.62 -0.80
C ARG A 116 -9.93 20.70 -2.02
N GLN A 117 -9.52 21.22 -3.18
CA GLN A 117 -9.28 20.41 -4.38
C GLN A 117 -8.23 19.32 -4.15
N TYR A 118 -7.16 19.65 -3.42
CA TYR A 118 -6.13 18.67 -3.08
C TYR A 118 -6.64 17.59 -2.12
N GLU A 119 -7.45 17.96 -1.13
CA GLU A 119 -8.11 16.99 -0.26
C GLU A 119 -9.05 16.06 -1.03
N ASP A 120 -9.82 16.58 -1.97
CA ASP A 120 -10.72 15.79 -2.82
C ASP A 120 -9.94 14.72 -3.62
N ILE A 121 -8.74 15.06 -4.09
CA ILE A 121 -7.80 14.12 -4.72
C ILE A 121 -7.34 13.07 -3.70
N LEU A 122 -6.85 13.47 -2.52
CA LEU A 122 -6.34 12.57 -1.48
C LEU A 122 -7.40 11.60 -0.92
N ASN A 123 -8.68 11.86 -1.17
CA ASN A 123 -9.78 11.00 -0.76
C ASN A 123 -10.01 9.81 -1.72
N ARG A 124 -9.34 9.77 -2.87
CA ARG A 124 -9.35 8.62 -3.80
C ARG A 124 -8.37 7.54 -3.37
N GLU A 125 -8.54 6.32 -3.88
CA GLU A 125 -7.63 5.21 -3.57
C GLU A 125 -6.22 5.44 -4.12
N THR A 126 -5.21 4.83 -3.51
CA THR A 126 -3.81 4.98 -3.92
C THR A 126 -3.56 4.56 -5.36
N ILE A 127 -4.21 3.48 -5.80
CA ILE A 127 -4.15 3.01 -7.18
C ILE A 127 -4.72 4.03 -8.17
N ASP A 128 -5.89 4.60 -7.86
CA ASP A 128 -6.56 5.57 -8.71
C ASP A 128 -5.73 6.85 -8.84
N ILE A 129 -5.25 7.38 -7.71
CA ILE A 129 -4.39 8.57 -7.73
C ILE A 129 -3.15 8.32 -8.58
N PHE A 130 -2.50 7.18 -8.42
CA PHE A 130 -1.32 6.83 -9.20
C PHE A 130 -1.62 6.77 -10.71
N ASN A 131 -2.75 6.19 -11.10
CA ASN A 131 -3.15 6.12 -12.50
C ASN A 131 -3.46 7.50 -13.09
N PHE A 132 -4.12 8.38 -12.33
CA PHE A 132 -4.45 9.73 -12.76
C PHE A 132 -3.21 10.63 -12.89
N ILE A 133 -2.28 10.59 -11.91
CA ILE A 133 -1.06 11.40 -11.97
C ILE A 133 -0.09 10.91 -13.05
N SER A 134 -0.08 9.59 -13.32
CA SER A 134 0.73 8.99 -14.38
C SER A 134 0.11 9.18 -15.78
N GLY A 135 -1.16 9.58 -15.87
CA GLY A 135 -1.90 9.70 -17.12
C GLY A 135 -2.24 8.35 -17.77
N LYS A 136 -2.30 7.26 -17.00
CA LYS A 136 -2.73 5.94 -17.48
C LYS A 136 -4.24 5.89 -17.70
N ASP A 137 -4.98 6.44 -16.74
CA ASP A 137 -6.44 6.52 -16.77
C ASP A 137 -6.92 7.95 -16.99
N THR A 138 -8.12 8.09 -17.55
CA THR A 138 -8.78 9.38 -17.71
C THR A 138 -9.23 9.91 -16.36
N VAL A 139 -8.97 11.19 -16.10
CA VAL A 139 -9.37 11.86 -14.86
C VAL A 139 -10.90 12.05 -14.87
N PRO A 140 -11.65 11.57 -13.86
CA PRO A 140 -13.07 11.85 -13.72
C PRO A 140 -13.36 13.34 -13.64
N PRO A 141 -14.50 13.82 -14.17
CA PRO A 141 -14.83 15.25 -14.22
C PRO A 141 -14.89 15.90 -12.83
N GLU A 142 -15.21 15.14 -11.79
CA GLU A 142 -15.24 15.61 -10.40
C GLU A 142 -13.87 16.07 -9.87
N ILE A 143 -12.78 15.48 -10.39
CA ILE A 143 -11.41 15.75 -9.93
C ILE A 143 -10.54 16.35 -11.04
N ASP A 144 -11.11 16.66 -12.22
CA ASP A 144 -10.43 17.41 -13.29
C ASP A 144 -10.30 18.89 -12.92
N THR A 145 -9.49 19.12 -11.90
CA THR A 145 -9.24 20.41 -11.30
C THR A 145 -7.89 20.96 -11.76
N PRO A 146 -7.66 22.28 -11.67
CA PRO A 146 -6.34 22.86 -11.86
C PRO A 146 -5.28 22.19 -10.97
N MET A 147 -5.67 21.75 -9.77
CA MET A 147 -4.80 21.03 -8.85
C MET A 147 -4.30 19.70 -9.41
N MET A 148 -5.18 18.89 -10.01
CA MET A 148 -4.80 17.63 -10.64
C MET A 148 -3.79 17.87 -11.79
N LYS A 149 -4.03 18.90 -12.60
CA LYS A 149 -3.13 19.27 -13.71
C LYS A 149 -1.75 19.70 -13.21
N ARG A 150 -1.68 20.44 -12.09
CA ARG A 150 -0.40 20.79 -11.44
C ARG A 150 0.35 19.55 -10.95
N LEU A 151 -0.34 18.58 -10.35
CA LEU A 151 0.28 17.32 -9.91
C LEU A 151 0.81 16.50 -11.09
N GLN A 152 0.04 16.38 -12.17
CA GLN A 152 0.49 15.70 -13.38
C GLN A 152 1.71 16.38 -14.00
N ALA A 153 1.71 17.72 -14.08
CA ALA A 153 2.85 18.48 -14.57
C ALA A 153 4.09 18.24 -13.70
N TYR A 154 3.94 18.25 -12.38
CA TYR A 154 5.01 17.96 -11.44
C TYR A 154 5.53 16.51 -11.58
N CYS A 155 4.68 15.52 -11.80
CA CYS A 155 5.13 14.14 -12.02
C CYS A 155 5.95 14.02 -13.31
N LYS A 156 5.59 14.78 -14.36
CA LYS A 156 6.32 14.81 -15.64
C LYS A 156 7.70 15.45 -15.55
N THR A 157 7.96 16.34 -14.58
CA THR A 157 9.28 16.95 -14.41
C THR A 157 10.31 16.03 -13.74
N SER A 158 9.92 14.82 -13.31
CA SER A 158 10.78 13.84 -12.64
C SER A 158 11.53 14.42 -11.41
N PRO A 159 10.80 14.91 -10.40
CA PRO A 159 11.33 15.71 -9.29
C PRO A 159 12.29 14.92 -8.38
N LEU A 160 12.19 13.60 -8.36
CA LEU A 160 13.03 12.71 -7.54
C LEU A 160 14.46 12.55 -8.10
N GLY A 161 14.74 13.09 -9.30
CA GLY A 161 16.02 12.94 -9.97
C GLY A 161 16.22 11.54 -10.56
N LYS A 162 17.44 11.25 -11.01
CA LYS A 162 17.83 9.92 -11.51
C LYS A 162 18.65 9.22 -10.44
N ALA A 163 18.34 7.95 -10.18
CA ALA A 163 19.19 7.11 -9.36
C ALA A 163 20.55 6.93 -10.03
N SER A 164 21.63 7.21 -9.31
CA SER A 164 23.00 6.95 -9.76
C SER A 164 23.58 5.76 -9.00
N LEU A 165 24.37 4.92 -9.68
CA LEU A 165 25.04 3.80 -9.04
C LEU A 165 25.98 4.30 -7.93
N GLN A 166 26.69 5.41 -8.18
CA GLN A 166 27.57 6.02 -7.19
C GLN A 166 26.82 6.45 -5.93
N GLY A 167 25.69 7.16 -6.09
CA GLY A 167 24.88 7.58 -4.94
C GLY A 167 24.32 6.40 -4.15
N PHE A 168 23.99 5.29 -4.83
CA PHE A 168 23.63 4.05 -4.16
C PHE A 168 24.79 3.46 -3.36
N LEU A 169 25.99 3.37 -3.95
CA LEU A 169 27.18 2.82 -3.27
C LEU A 169 27.59 3.66 -2.06
N ASP A 170 27.55 5.00 -2.18
CA ASP A 170 27.84 5.93 -1.10
C ASP A 170 26.84 5.77 0.05
N ASN A 171 25.55 5.64 -0.27
CA ASN A 171 24.49 5.41 0.72
C ASN A 171 24.54 4.02 1.33
N LYS A 172 24.94 2.99 0.56
CA LYS A 172 25.04 1.60 1.01
C LYS A 172 25.98 1.44 2.21
N LYS A 173 27.00 2.30 2.33
CA LYS A 173 27.87 2.36 3.52
C LYS A 173 27.10 2.62 4.82
N TYR A 174 26.00 3.37 4.75
CA TYR A 174 25.13 3.70 5.88
C TYR A 174 23.95 2.74 6.03
N MET A 175 23.63 1.98 4.98
CA MET A 175 22.61 0.94 5.00
C MET A 175 23.26 -0.34 5.58
N SER A 176 23.42 -0.37 6.89
CA SER A 176 23.81 -1.58 7.62
C SER A 176 22.86 -2.73 7.30
N ASN A 177 23.42 -3.86 6.87
CA ASN A 177 22.86 -5.18 7.16
C ASN A 177 23.60 -5.76 8.36
#